data_AF-A0AAJ2PIE0-F1
#
_entry.id   AF-A0AAJ2PIE0-F1
#
_cell.length_a   1.000
_cell.length_b   1.000
_cell.length_c   1.000
_cell.angle_alpha   90.00
_cell.angle_beta   90.00
_cell.angle_gamma   90.00
#
_symmetry.space_group_name_H-M   'P 1'
#
loop_
_entity.id
_entity.type
_entity.pdbx_description
1 polymer ?
#
loop_
_entity_poly.entity_id
_entity_poly.type
_entity_poly.pdbx_seq_one_letter_code
_entity_poly.pdbx_strand_id
1 'polypeptide(L)'
;MNNLTLVIPLIASGISAVVSITSIFVSNWLGRKTQLKQAKHEHKKEIYLSLYVPLLKWFHASNFMEKSYYWQVAFPAYTQGGRDPLSDLLMENFEKLPVQVAMCYSDYTQNSVTATRMYVGEEYDYDYEHFAQRASELYEYIIRELLQEGTKLSKELNLPDISSATLKVFDEDMKNYNGPKYLSLETHTKPLKAQTGPMPVENW
;
A
#
# COMPACT_ATOMS: atom_id res chain seq x y z
N MET A 1 -51.31 -31.92 -53.56
CA MET A 1 -51.65 -31.04 -52.42
C MET A 1 -50.37 -30.75 -51.65
N ASN A 2 -50.06 -29.46 -51.49
CA ASN A 2 -48.73 -28.94 -51.16
C ASN A 2 -48.41 -29.04 -49.65
N ASN A 3 -47.64 -30.08 -49.27
CA ASN A 3 -47.00 -30.12 -47.95
C ASN A 3 -45.78 -29.19 -47.86
N LEU A 4 -45.18 -28.78 -48.99
CA LEU A 4 -43.99 -27.91 -48.98
C LEU A 4 -44.28 -26.47 -48.49
N THR A 5 -45.47 -25.94 -48.76
CA THR A 5 -45.86 -24.55 -48.40
C THR A 5 -46.03 -24.33 -46.89
N LEU A 6 -46.20 -25.40 -46.10
CA LEU A 6 -46.40 -25.34 -44.65
C LEU A 6 -45.12 -25.62 -43.85
N VAL A 7 -44.14 -26.30 -44.47
CA VAL A 7 -42.87 -26.69 -43.83
C VAL A 7 -41.85 -25.54 -43.82
N ILE A 8 -41.81 -24.73 -44.89
CA ILE A 8 -40.86 -23.61 -45.03
C ILE A 8 -41.08 -22.51 -43.95
N PRO A 9 -42.32 -22.05 -43.67
CA PRO A 9 -42.57 -21.07 -42.61
C PRO A 9 -42.23 -21.60 -41.22
N LEU A 10 -42.48 -22.88 -40.95
CA LEU A 10 -42.21 -23.52 -39.66
C LEU A 10 -40.69 -23.63 -39.39
N ILE A 11 -39.92 -24.02 -40.41
CA ILE A 11 -38.45 -24.08 -40.34
C ILE A 11 -37.85 -22.67 -40.19
N ALA A 12 -38.34 -21.68 -40.96
CA ALA A 12 -37.89 -20.29 -40.85
C ALA A 12 -38.17 -19.68 -39.46
N SER A 13 -39.34 -19.99 -38.88
CA SER A 13 -39.71 -19.59 -37.51
C SER A 13 -38.81 -20.23 -36.45
N GLY A 14 -38.49 -21.52 -36.61
CA GLY A 14 -37.59 -22.25 -35.71
C GLY A 14 -36.15 -21.71 -35.76
N ILE A 15 -35.63 -21.43 -36.95
CA ILE A 15 -34.29 -20.83 -37.12
C ILE A 15 -34.25 -19.42 -36.50
N SER A 16 -35.28 -18.59 -36.72
CA SER A 16 -35.38 -17.25 -36.13
C SER A 16 -35.42 -17.28 -34.60
N ALA A 17 -36.16 -18.23 -34.02
CA ALA A 17 -36.20 -18.41 -32.57
C ALA A 17 -34.84 -18.82 -31.98
N VAL A 18 -34.14 -19.77 -32.61
CA VAL A 18 -32.80 -20.21 -32.17
C VAL A 18 -31.76 -19.09 -32.28
N VAL A 19 -31.78 -18.32 -33.38
CA VAL A 19 -30.89 -17.16 -33.56
C VAL A 19 -31.17 -16.08 -32.52
N SER A 20 -32.45 -15.84 -32.20
CA SER A 20 -32.83 -14.87 -31.17
C SER A 20 -32.39 -15.29 -29.77
N ILE A 21 -32.60 -16.57 -29.41
CA ILE A 21 -32.18 -17.12 -28.12
C ILE A 21 -30.66 -17.07 -27.98
N THR A 22 -29.91 -17.53 -28.99
CA THR A 22 -28.44 -17.49 -28.97
C THR A 22 -27.91 -16.06 -28.90
N SER A 23 -28.54 -15.10 -29.59
CA SER A 23 -28.20 -13.68 -29.51
C SER A 23 -28.42 -13.10 -28.11
N ILE A 24 -29.52 -13.46 -27.43
CA ILE A 24 -29.78 -13.05 -26.04
C ILE A 24 -28.71 -13.60 -25.10
N PHE A 25 -28.33 -14.88 -25.24
CA PHE A 25 -27.28 -15.48 -24.42
C PHE A 25 -25.92 -14.82 -24.64
N VAL A 26 -25.52 -14.62 -25.90
CA VAL A 26 -24.23 -13.98 -26.24
C VAL A 26 -24.22 -12.52 -25.76
N SER A 27 -25.31 -11.78 -25.96
CA SER A 27 -25.44 -10.39 -25.49
C SER A 27 -25.34 -10.30 -23.96
N ASN A 28 -26.08 -11.15 -23.23
CA ASN A 28 -26.00 -11.19 -21.76
C ASN A 28 -24.62 -11.61 -21.26
N TRP A 29 -23.97 -12.56 -21.93
CA TRP A 29 -22.62 -13.00 -21.59
C TRP A 29 -21.58 -11.90 -21.82
N LEU A 30 -21.61 -11.23 -22.97
CA LEU A 30 -20.76 -10.08 -23.27
C LEU A 30 -21.03 -8.92 -22.31
N GLY A 31 -22.29 -8.65 -21.98
CA GLY A 31 -22.69 -7.66 -21.00
C GLY A 31 -22.08 -7.94 -19.62
N ARG A 32 -22.24 -9.17 -19.11
CA ARG A 32 -21.62 -9.59 -17.84
C ARG A 32 -20.09 -9.48 -17.86
N LYS A 33 -19.46 -9.90 -18.97
CA LYS A 33 -18.00 -9.82 -19.12
C LYS A 33 -17.50 -8.37 -19.07
N THR A 34 -18.20 -7.47 -19.74
CA THR A 34 -17.90 -6.03 -19.73
C THR A 34 -18.11 -5.42 -18.35
N GLN A 35 -19.23 -5.74 -17.68
CA GLN A 35 -19.50 -5.28 -16.31
C GLN A 35 -18.41 -5.74 -15.33
N LEU A 36 -17.99 -7.00 -15.40
CA LEU A 36 -16.90 -7.52 -14.56
C LEU A 36 -15.58 -6.81 -14.85
N LYS A 37 -15.25 -6.55 -16.12
CA LYS A 37 -14.05 -5.81 -16.49
C LYS A 37 -14.09 -4.37 -15.95
N GLN A 38 -15.23 -3.71 -16.07
CA GLN A 38 -15.42 -2.35 -15.59
C GLN A 38 -15.36 -2.29 -14.05
N ALA A 39 -16.04 -3.21 -13.36
CA ALA A 39 -15.98 -3.30 -11.90
C ALA A 39 -14.55 -3.53 -11.40
N LYS A 40 -13.79 -4.42 -12.05
CA LYS A 40 -12.36 -4.63 -11.73
C LYS A 40 -11.53 -3.38 -11.97
N HIS A 41 -11.80 -2.64 -13.06
CA HIS A 41 -11.07 -1.43 -13.38
C HIS A 41 -11.37 -0.30 -12.38
N GLU A 42 -12.64 -0.09 -12.03
CA GLU A 42 -13.05 0.88 -11.01
C GLU A 42 -12.48 0.53 -9.63
N HIS A 43 -12.49 -0.74 -9.24
CA HIS A 43 -11.89 -1.18 -7.99
C HIS A 43 -10.37 -0.93 -7.95
N LYS A 44 -9.66 -1.23 -9.04
CA LYS A 44 -8.24 -0.90 -9.19
C LYS A 44 -7.99 0.61 -9.07
N LYS A 45 -8.84 1.42 -9.70
CA LYS A 45 -8.76 2.88 -9.61
C LYS A 45 -9.01 3.37 -8.18
N GLU A 46 -9.97 2.79 -7.48
CA GLU A 46 -10.24 3.08 -6.08
C GLU A 46 -9.02 2.81 -5.20
N ILE A 47 -8.42 1.61 -5.32
CA ILE A 47 -7.17 1.27 -4.61
C ILE A 47 -6.10 2.31 -4.92
N TYR A 48 -5.93 2.68 -6.19
CA TYR A 48 -4.92 3.66 -6.56
C TYR A 48 -5.12 5.02 -5.90
N LEU A 49 -6.36 5.50 -5.87
CA LEU A 49 -6.70 6.78 -5.27
C LEU A 49 -6.65 6.77 -3.75
N SER A 50 -6.99 5.66 -3.08
CA SER A 50 -7.05 5.59 -1.61
C SER A 50 -5.72 5.17 -0.95
N LEU A 51 -4.89 4.38 -1.65
CA LEU A 51 -3.63 3.89 -1.10
C LEU A 51 -2.41 4.60 -1.71
N TYR A 52 -2.27 4.57 -3.04
CA TYR A 52 -1.04 5.05 -3.69
C TYR A 52 -0.98 6.58 -3.79
N VAL A 53 -2.08 7.28 -4.05
CA VAL A 53 -2.06 8.75 -4.09
C VAL A 53 -1.66 9.36 -2.74
N PRO A 54 -2.22 8.95 -1.58
CA PRO A 54 -1.76 9.45 -0.29
C PRO A 54 -0.29 9.12 -0.01
N LEU A 55 0.16 7.90 -0.31
CA LEU A 55 1.57 7.49 -0.19
C LEU A 55 2.48 8.44 -0.98
N LEU A 56 2.16 8.68 -2.25
CA LEU A 56 2.95 9.57 -3.11
C LEU A 56 2.92 11.01 -2.61
N LYS A 57 1.76 11.54 -2.22
CA LYS A 57 1.67 12.88 -1.63
C LYS A 57 2.56 13.01 -0.41
N TRP A 58 2.60 12.00 0.44
CA TRP A 58 3.47 11.98 1.61
C TRP A 58 4.95 12.02 1.24
N PHE A 59 5.41 11.24 0.25
CA PHE A 59 6.79 11.30 -0.26
C PHE A 59 7.18 12.62 -0.93
N HIS A 60 6.22 13.33 -1.53
CA HIS A 60 6.46 14.59 -2.23
C HIS A 60 6.30 15.83 -1.35
N ALA A 61 5.56 15.74 -0.24
CA ALA A 61 5.38 16.84 0.71
C ALA A 61 6.48 16.90 1.79
N SER A 62 7.14 15.78 2.06
CA SER A 62 8.08 15.64 3.17
C SER A 62 9.52 16.01 2.77
N ASN A 63 10.33 16.52 3.70
CA ASN A 63 11.79 16.69 3.50
C ASN A 63 12.55 15.35 3.68
N PHE A 64 13.82 15.24 3.28
CA PHE A 64 14.59 13.97 3.35
C PHE A 64 14.60 13.35 4.75
N MET A 65 14.72 14.17 5.81
CA MET A 65 14.68 13.67 7.19
C MET A 65 13.32 13.03 7.46
N GLU A 66 12.21 13.68 7.11
CA GLU A 66 10.85 13.11 7.18
C GLU A 66 10.65 11.88 6.28
N LYS A 67 11.30 11.80 5.11
CA LYS A 67 11.23 10.62 4.20
C LYS A 67 12.06 9.43 4.69
N SER A 68 13.18 9.70 5.35
CA SER A 68 14.05 8.66 5.89
C SER A 68 13.35 7.91 7.02
N TYR A 69 12.35 8.53 7.68
CA TYR A 69 11.28 7.95 8.52
C TYR A 69 11.70 7.05 9.69
N TYR A 70 12.96 6.68 9.78
CA TYR A 70 13.55 5.93 10.86
C TYR A 70 13.22 6.60 12.18
N TRP A 71 13.27 7.94 12.25
CA TRP A 71 12.92 8.68 13.46
C TRP A 71 11.44 8.62 13.87
N GLN A 72 10.51 8.38 12.93
CA GLN A 72 9.09 8.19 13.25
C GLN A 72 8.74 6.75 13.59
N VAL A 73 9.55 5.77 13.18
CA VAL A 73 9.26 4.34 13.30
C VAL A 73 10.11 3.65 14.36
N ALA A 74 11.30 4.19 14.61
CA ALA A 74 12.38 3.58 15.37
C ALA A 74 13.12 4.59 16.27
N PHE A 75 12.53 5.78 16.54
CA PHE A 75 13.01 6.75 17.54
C PHE A 75 11.83 7.34 18.34
N PRO A 76 11.22 6.55 19.22
CA PRO A 76 10.01 6.94 19.92
C PRO A 76 10.21 8.16 20.86
N ALA A 77 11.46 8.49 21.19
CA ALA A 77 11.83 9.65 22.02
C ALA A 77 11.40 10.99 21.42
N TYR A 78 11.24 11.04 20.10
CA TYR A 78 10.94 12.26 19.35
C TYR A 78 9.54 12.24 18.74
N THR A 79 8.80 11.14 18.87
CA THR A 79 7.47 11.01 18.25
C THR A 79 6.34 11.45 19.17
N GLN A 80 6.49 11.45 20.51
CA GLN A 80 5.41 11.77 21.48
C GLN A 80 4.11 10.97 21.25
N GLY A 81 4.18 9.72 20.81
CA GLY A 81 2.99 8.99 20.37
C GLY A 81 2.34 9.60 19.11
N GLY A 82 3.13 10.36 18.35
CA GLY A 82 2.78 10.91 17.07
C GLY A 82 2.35 9.81 16.12
N ARG A 83 1.45 10.18 15.20
CA ARG A 83 0.98 9.28 14.16
C ARG A 83 2.19 8.70 13.42
N ASP A 84 2.14 7.40 13.17
CA ASP A 84 2.91 6.71 12.15
C ASP A 84 2.05 6.74 10.88
N PRO A 85 2.17 7.79 10.02
CA PRO A 85 1.50 7.87 8.73
C PRO A 85 1.49 6.59 7.91
N LEU A 86 2.55 5.76 7.98
CA LEU A 86 2.54 4.48 7.27
C LEU A 86 1.55 3.52 7.93
N SER A 87 1.63 3.32 9.24
CA SER A 87 0.65 2.49 9.97
C SER A 87 -0.79 2.98 9.78
N ASP A 88 -1.04 4.30 9.81
CA ASP A 88 -2.36 4.86 9.52
C ASP A 88 -2.82 4.52 8.10
N LEU A 89 -1.97 4.75 7.09
CA LEU A 89 -2.28 4.46 5.70
C LEU A 89 -2.58 2.98 5.47
N LEU A 90 -1.78 2.10 6.09
CA LEU A 90 -1.94 0.65 6.02
C LEU A 90 -3.24 0.20 6.69
N MET A 91 -3.56 0.73 7.87
CA MET A 91 -4.78 0.40 8.59
C MET A 91 -6.03 0.85 7.84
N GLU A 92 -6.05 2.10 7.38
CA GLU A 92 -7.18 2.69 6.63
C GLU A 92 -7.44 1.96 5.30
N ASN A 93 -6.44 1.28 4.76
CA ASN A 93 -6.51 0.58 3.48
C ASN A 93 -6.24 -0.93 3.61
N PHE A 94 -6.38 -1.53 4.79
CA PHE A 94 -5.92 -2.91 5.03
C PHE A 94 -6.49 -3.93 4.02
N GLU A 95 -7.78 -3.84 3.72
CA GLU A 95 -8.47 -4.72 2.75
C GLU A 95 -7.99 -4.52 1.29
N LYS A 96 -7.29 -3.42 1.02
CA LYS A 96 -6.81 -3.00 -0.31
C LYS A 96 -5.30 -3.20 -0.47
N LEU A 97 -4.61 -3.66 0.57
CA LEU A 97 -3.16 -3.85 0.54
C LEU A 97 -2.77 -5.01 -0.39
N PRO A 98 -1.60 -4.92 -1.04
CA PRO A 98 -0.95 -6.09 -1.62
C PRO A 98 -0.77 -7.16 -0.54
N VAL A 99 -0.92 -8.43 -0.91
CA VAL A 99 -0.85 -9.57 0.03
C VAL A 99 0.46 -9.57 0.81
N GLN A 100 1.57 -9.27 0.14
CA GLN A 100 2.91 -9.20 0.71
C GLN A 100 2.98 -8.17 1.85
N VAL A 101 2.33 -7.01 1.67
CA VAL A 101 2.28 -5.93 2.65
C VAL A 101 1.30 -6.28 3.79
N ALA A 102 0.14 -6.85 3.46
CA ALA A 102 -0.82 -7.28 4.48
C ALA A 102 -0.24 -8.34 5.42
N MET A 103 0.60 -9.24 4.91
CA MET A 103 1.26 -10.29 5.70
C MET A 103 2.26 -9.75 6.72
N CYS A 104 2.90 -8.62 6.46
CA CYS A 104 3.86 -8.01 7.39
C CYS A 104 3.28 -6.87 8.23
N TYR A 105 2.04 -6.43 8.00
CA TYR A 105 1.38 -5.36 8.75
C TYR A 105 1.39 -5.58 10.27
N SER A 106 1.02 -6.78 10.73
CA SER A 106 1.00 -7.07 12.17
C SER A 106 2.40 -7.07 12.77
N ASP A 107 3.42 -7.50 12.02
CA ASP A 107 4.81 -7.49 12.47
C ASP A 107 5.30 -6.04 12.55
N TYR A 108 4.98 -5.23 11.54
CA TYR A 108 5.35 -3.82 11.51
C TYR A 108 4.75 -3.04 12.69
N THR A 109 3.44 -3.14 12.90
CA THR A 109 2.73 -2.41 13.97
C THR A 109 3.11 -2.87 15.38
N GLN A 110 3.56 -4.10 15.56
CA GLN A 110 4.04 -4.60 16.87
C GLN A 110 5.48 -4.20 17.17
N ASN A 111 6.24 -3.78 16.16
CA ASN A 111 7.64 -3.39 16.29
C ASN A 111 7.84 -1.88 16.09
N SER A 112 6.87 -1.11 15.60
CA SER A 112 7.02 0.34 15.41
C SER A 112 6.68 1.15 16.67
N VAL A 113 6.92 2.47 16.65
CA VAL A 113 6.63 3.40 17.77
C VAL A 113 5.19 3.36 18.28
N THR A 114 4.26 2.80 17.49
CA THR A 114 2.85 2.65 17.86
C THR A 114 2.61 1.47 18.81
N ALA A 115 3.58 0.56 18.94
CA ALA A 115 3.50 -0.60 19.79
C ALA A 115 3.66 -0.22 21.27
N THR A 116 2.68 -0.60 22.10
CA THR A 116 2.81 -0.47 23.55
C THR A 116 4.00 -1.24 24.11
N ARG A 117 4.45 -2.30 23.41
CA ARG A 117 5.61 -3.13 23.78
C ARG A 117 6.96 -2.44 23.62
N MET A 118 7.02 -1.30 22.94
CA MET A 118 8.25 -0.49 22.92
C MET A 118 8.52 0.19 24.27
N TYR A 119 7.56 0.18 25.19
CA TYR A 119 7.63 0.93 26.44
C TYR A 119 7.24 0.08 27.66
N VAL A 120 7.95 0.31 28.77
CA VAL A 120 7.58 -0.13 30.12
C VAL A 120 7.25 1.13 30.92
N GLY A 121 5.97 1.52 30.93
CA GLY A 121 5.55 2.81 31.49
C GLY A 121 5.97 3.98 30.61
N GLU A 122 6.82 4.87 31.12
CA GLU A 122 7.40 6.01 30.36
C GLU A 122 8.83 5.72 29.86
N GLU A 123 9.37 4.54 30.13
CA GLU A 123 10.73 4.13 29.76
C GLU A 123 10.71 3.14 28.59
N TYR A 124 11.81 3.04 27.85
CA TYR A 124 11.96 2.04 26.79
C TYR A 124 12.05 0.62 27.35
N ASP A 125 11.45 -0.33 26.63
CA ASP A 125 11.69 -1.75 26.86
C ASP A 125 13.18 -2.08 26.63
N TYR A 126 13.69 -3.10 27.32
CA TYR A 126 15.07 -3.56 27.18
C TYR A 126 15.36 -4.11 25.78
N ASP A 127 14.36 -4.71 25.13
CA ASP A 127 14.45 -5.25 23.76
C ASP A 127 14.15 -4.20 22.68
N TYR A 128 14.09 -2.92 23.06
CA TYR A 128 13.75 -1.82 22.16
C TYR A 128 14.60 -1.79 20.87
N GLU A 129 15.90 -2.04 20.96
CA GLU A 129 16.77 -2.02 19.77
C GLU A 129 16.35 -3.07 18.74
N HIS A 130 15.92 -4.25 19.20
CA HIS A 130 15.42 -5.32 18.32
C HIS A 130 14.15 -4.89 17.61
N PHE A 131 13.19 -4.32 18.35
CA PHE A 131 11.93 -3.82 17.79
C PHE A 131 12.18 -2.68 16.79
N ALA A 132 13.02 -1.72 17.16
CA ALA A 132 13.35 -0.56 16.35
C ALA A 132 14.06 -0.98 15.04
N GLN A 133 15.03 -1.90 15.11
CA GLN A 133 15.65 -2.47 13.93
C GLN A 133 14.62 -3.17 13.04
N ARG A 134 13.77 -4.03 13.63
CA ARG A 134 12.78 -4.79 12.88
C ARG A 134 11.78 -3.88 12.16
N ALA A 135 11.32 -2.83 12.81
CA ALA A 135 10.40 -1.86 12.21
C ALA A 135 11.05 -1.07 11.08
N SER A 136 12.34 -0.72 11.20
CA SER A 136 13.09 -0.07 10.13
C SER A 136 13.25 -0.96 8.89
N GLU A 137 13.54 -2.25 9.07
CA GLU A 137 13.61 -3.21 7.97
C GLU A 137 12.25 -3.39 7.27
N LEU A 138 11.18 -3.50 8.07
CA LEU A 138 9.81 -3.65 7.58
C LEU A 138 9.31 -2.39 6.87
N TYR A 139 9.68 -1.21 7.37
CA TYR A 139 9.40 0.07 6.72
C TYR A 139 9.97 0.08 5.30
N GLU A 140 11.27 -0.17 5.15
CA GLU A 140 11.91 -0.18 3.82
C GLU A 140 11.27 -1.18 2.88
N TYR A 141 10.96 -2.39 3.39
CA TYR A 141 10.30 -3.43 2.62
C TYR A 141 8.90 -3.00 2.15
N ILE A 142 8.05 -2.52 3.05
CA ILE A 142 6.67 -2.12 2.76
C ILE A 142 6.64 -0.99 1.73
N ILE A 143 7.49 0.03 1.90
CA ILE A 143 7.56 1.16 0.94
C ILE A 143 7.94 0.67 -0.45
N ARG A 144 8.97 -0.19 -0.55
CA ARG A 144 9.39 -0.75 -1.85
C ARG A 144 8.25 -1.53 -2.51
N GLU A 145 7.60 -2.43 -1.78
CA GLU A 145 6.49 -3.24 -2.29
C GLU A 145 5.31 -2.36 -2.75
N LEU A 146 4.92 -1.36 -1.94
CA LEU A 146 3.84 -0.44 -2.31
C LEU A 146 4.19 0.38 -3.56
N LEU A 147 5.41 0.88 -3.70
CA LEU A 147 5.80 1.66 -4.89
C LEU A 147 5.94 0.78 -6.14
N GLN A 148 6.38 -0.47 -5.99
CA GLN A 148 6.40 -1.44 -7.09
C GLN A 148 5.00 -1.82 -7.55
N GLU A 149 4.07 -2.07 -6.63
CA GLU A 149 2.67 -2.36 -6.97
C GLU A 149 1.96 -1.12 -7.53
N GLY A 150 2.24 0.07 -6.99
CA GLY A 150 1.75 1.35 -7.53
C GLY A 150 2.18 1.58 -8.99
N THR A 151 3.40 1.16 -9.33
CA THR A 151 3.93 1.18 -10.71
C THR A 151 3.17 0.21 -11.63
N LYS A 152 2.86 -1.00 -11.17
CA LYS A 152 2.06 -1.96 -11.94
C LYS A 152 0.65 -1.42 -12.17
N LEU A 153 0.03 -0.90 -11.11
CA LEU A 153 -1.34 -0.42 -11.14
C LEU A 153 -1.51 0.85 -11.99
N SER A 154 -0.57 1.79 -11.93
CA SER A 154 -0.58 2.99 -12.79
C SER A 154 -0.60 2.61 -14.27
N LYS A 155 0.23 1.65 -14.68
CA LYS A 155 0.27 1.13 -16.06
C LYS A 155 -1.03 0.46 -16.47
N GLU A 156 -1.59 -0.39 -15.62
CA GLU A 156 -2.89 -1.04 -15.89
C GLU A 156 -4.05 -0.05 -16.03
N LEU A 157 -3.97 1.08 -15.33
CA LEU A 157 -4.97 2.15 -15.36
C LEU A 157 -4.69 3.23 -16.42
N ASN A 158 -3.57 3.13 -17.16
CA ASN A 158 -3.07 4.18 -18.07
C ASN A 158 -2.89 5.55 -17.39
N LEU A 159 -2.37 5.54 -16.16
CA LEU A 159 -2.03 6.73 -15.38
C LEU A 159 -0.51 7.02 -15.44
N PRO A 160 -0.07 8.26 -15.14
CA PRO A 160 1.35 8.56 -15.00
C PRO A 160 2.03 7.71 -13.93
N ASP A 161 3.22 7.19 -14.25
CA ASP A 161 4.00 6.32 -13.37
C ASP A 161 4.89 7.11 -12.40
N ILE A 162 4.24 7.79 -11.45
CA ILE A 162 4.93 8.57 -10.40
C ILE A 162 5.62 7.65 -9.39
N SER A 163 5.06 6.45 -9.16
CA SER A 163 5.58 5.46 -8.21
C SER A 163 6.98 4.98 -8.60
N SER A 164 7.25 4.73 -9.88
CA SER A 164 8.59 4.33 -10.33
C SER A 164 9.65 5.40 -10.05
N ALA A 165 9.34 6.68 -10.33
CA ALA A 165 10.25 7.79 -10.03
C ALA A 165 10.49 7.94 -8.53
N THR A 166 9.42 7.79 -7.72
CA THR A 166 9.50 7.88 -6.25
C THR A 166 10.32 6.73 -5.66
N LEU A 167 10.18 5.50 -6.19
CA LEU A 167 10.97 4.35 -5.78
C LEU A 167 12.46 4.56 -6.03
N LYS A 168 12.81 5.12 -7.19
CA LYS A 168 14.21 5.40 -7.53
C LYS A 168 14.83 6.39 -6.54
N VAL A 169 14.13 7.48 -6.23
CA VAL A 169 14.58 8.47 -5.24
C VAL A 169 14.72 7.82 -3.86
N PHE A 170 13.72 7.03 -3.44
CA PHE A 170 13.77 6.30 -2.18
C PHE A 170 14.99 5.37 -2.09
N ASP A 171 15.27 4.60 -3.14
CA ASP A 171 16.41 3.69 -3.18
C ASP A 171 17.76 4.42 -3.14
N GLU A 172 17.87 5.55 -3.85
CA GLU A 172 19.06 6.41 -3.81
C GLU A 172 19.26 7.02 -2.42
N ASP A 173 18.18 7.50 -1.81
CA ASP A 173 18.15 8.05 -0.46
C ASP A 173 18.61 7.00 0.57
N MET A 174 18.07 5.78 0.51
CA MET A 174 18.44 4.68 1.42
C MET A 174 19.89 4.20 1.23
N LYS A 175 20.42 4.25 0.01
CA LYS A 175 21.81 3.90 -0.27
C LYS A 175 22.80 4.94 0.27
N ASN A 176 22.42 6.22 0.21
CA ASN A 176 23.26 7.34 0.63
C ASN A 176 23.06 7.72 2.10
N TYR A 177 22.08 7.12 2.77
CA TYR A 177 21.80 7.36 4.19
C TYR A 177 22.97 6.89 5.07
N ASN A 178 23.60 7.84 5.76
CA ASN A 178 24.72 7.62 6.67
C ASN A 178 24.33 7.76 8.15
N GLY A 179 23.06 8.03 8.46
CA GLY A 179 22.56 8.15 9.82
C GLY A 179 22.17 6.80 10.46
N PRO A 180 21.80 6.82 11.75
CA PRO A 180 21.26 5.64 12.43
C PRO A 180 19.85 5.28 11.93
N LYS A 181 19.65 4.04 11.46
CA LYS A 181 18.33 3.53 11.07
C LYS A 181 17.40 3.25 12.27
N TYR A 182 17.95 3.24 13.48
CA TYR A 182 17.24 3.13 14.75
C TYR A 182 18.14 3.71 15.84
N LEU A 183 17.56 4.14 16.96
CA LEU A 183 18.33 4.61 18.09
C LEU A 183 18.94 3.44 18.87
N SER A 184 20.26 3.36 19.01
CA SER A 184 20.88 2.43 19.96
C SER A 184 20.87 3.05 21.36
N LEU A 185 20.49 2.29 22.38
CA LEU A 185 20.57 2.73 23.78
C LEU A 185 22.01 2.73 24.28
N GLU A 186 22.91 1.93 23.70
CA GLU A 186 24.35 1.93 24.08
C GLU A 186 25.03 3.28 23.84
N THR A 187 24.59 4.05 22.84
CA THR A 187 25.10 5.41 22.59
C THR A 187 24.49 6.46 23.53
N HIS A 188 23.50 6.08 24.35
CA HIS A 188 22.86 6.94 25.34
C HIS A 188 23.15 6.45 26.76
N THR A 189 24.09 7.11 27.44
CA THR A 189 24.55 6.75 28.81
C THR A 189 23.51 6.94 29.92
N LYS A 190 22.25 7.25 29.60
CA LYS A 190 21.11 7.35 30.53
C LYS A 190 19.83 6.86 29.85
N PRO A 191 18.86 6.29 30.59
CA PRO A 191 17.52 6.01 30.07
C PRO A 191 16.97 7.27 29.42
N LEU A 192 16.72 7.20 28.12
CA LEU A 192 16.14 8.31 27.38
C LEU A 192 14.70 8.48 27.87
N LYS A 193 14.46 9.43 28.76
CA LYS A 193 13.10 9.96 28.94
C LYS A 193 12.64 10.52 27.60
N ALA A 194 11.37 10.33 27.24
CA ALA A 194 10.79 10.96 26.06
C ALA A 194 11.10 12.48 26.09
N GLN A 195 11.91 12.95 25.14
CA GLN A 195 12.33 14.34 25.09
C GLN A 195 11.35 15.15 24.24
N THR A 196 10.91 16.29 24.76
CA THR A 196 10.08 17.25 24.06
C THR A 196 10.97 18.26 23.35
N GLY A 197 11.03 18.26 22.02
CA GLY A 197 11.72 19.30 21.24
C GLY A 197 12.14 18.86 19.83
N PRO A 198 12.43 19.83 18.93
CA PRO A 198 13.01 19.52 17.63
C PRO A 198 14.41 18.92 17.79
N MET A 199 14.80 18.07 16.84
CA MET A 199 16.10 17.38 16.83
C MET A 199 17.26 18.38 17.02
N PRO A 200 18.28 18.07 17.84
CA PRO A 200 19.55 18.78 17.76
C PRO A 200 20.16 18.53 16.37
N VAL A 201 20.18 19.58 15.54
CA VAL A 201 20.69 19.56 14.16
C VAL A 201 22.23 19.35 14.13
N GLU A 202 22.89 19.45 15.28
CA GLU A 202 24.34 19.39 15.38
C GLU A 202 24.81 18.01 15.85
N ASN A 203 25.61 17.38 14.98
CA ASN A 203 26.48 16.20 15.18
C ASN A 203 25.93 14.84 14.74
N TRP A 204 25.59 14.70 13.46
CA TRP A 204 25.60 13.42 12.75
C TRP A 204 26.41 13.54 11.46
#